data_AF-A0A7W6CFF1-F1
#
_entry.id   AF-A0A7W6CFF1-F1
#
_cell.length_a   1.000
_cell.length_b   1.000
_cell.length_c   1.000
_cell.angle_alpha   90.00
_cell.angle_beta   90.00
_cell.angle_gamma   90.00
#
_symmetry.space_group_name_H-M   'P 1'
#
loop_
_entity.id
_entity.type
_entity.pdbx_description
1 polymer ?
#
loop_
_entity_poly.entity_id
_entity_poly.type
_entity_poly.pdbx_seq_one_letter_code
_entity_poly.pdbx_strand_id
1 'polypeptide(L)' 'MASVPDLLRDVHTIADPCEKLRQGFSEIASDNSTDPELRQAAADLADAIEHVFRVARYIADKSGKE' A
#
# COMPACT_ATOMS: atom_id res chain seq x y z
N MET A 1 -15.61 6.19 18.31
CA MET A 1 -15.55 6.40 16.86
C MET A 1 -14.16 6.92 16.53
N ALA A 2 -13.45 6.31 15.58
CA ALA A 2 -12.16 6.84 15.14
C ALA A 2 -12.39 8.06 14.25
N SER A 3 -11.60 9.11 14.44
CA SER A 3 -11.66 10.32 13.62
C SER A 3 -10.80 10.14 12.36
N VAL A 4 -11.04 10.92 11.31
CA VAL A 4 -10.18 10.92 10.11
C VAL A 4 -8.69 11.14 10.45
N PRO A 5 -8.32 12.07 11.35
CA PRO A 5 -6.93 12.22 11.79
C PRO A 5 -6.36 10.98 12.50
N ASP A 6 -7.17 10.27 13.31
CA ASP A 6 -6.73 9.06 14.00
C ASP A 6 -6.41 7.96 12.97
N LEU A 7 -7.31 7.75 12.01
CA LEU A 7 -7.13 6.75 10.94
C LEU A 7 -5.94 7.08 10.02
N LEU A 8 -5.71 8.35 9.69
CA LEU A 8 -4.56 8.77 8.89
C LEU A 8 -3.23 8.57 9.65
N ARG A 9 -3.22 8.77 10.98
CA ARG A 9 -2.06 8.46 11.82
C ARG A 9 -1.78 6.95 11.82
N ASP A 10 -2.81 6.12 11.89
CA ASP A 10 -2.65 4.66 11.82
C ASP A 10 -2.08 4.24 10.46
N VAL A 11 -2.58 4.81 9.35
CA VAL A 11 -2.00 4.58 8.00
C VAL A 11 -0.54 5.01 7.93
N HIS A 12 -0.20 6.18 8.49
CA HIS A 12 1.19 6.63 8.53
C HIS A 12 2.09 5.68 9.36
N THR A 13 1.56 5.08 10.43
CA THR A 13 2.31 4.16 11.28
C THR A 13 2.67 2.88 10.55
N ILE A 14 1.79 2.41 9.67
CA ILE A 14 2.03 1.22 8.85
C ILE A 14 2.70 1.53 7.50
N ALA A 15 3.01 2.80 7.20
CA ALA A 15 3.51 3.20 5.89
C ALA A 15 4.83 2.50 5.52
N ASP A 16 5.85 2.61 6.38
CA ASP A 16 7.15 1.95 6.19
C ASP A 16 7.08 0.43 6.02
N PRO A 17 6.42 -0.35 6.92
CA PRO A 17 6.34 -1.79 6.76
C PRO A 17 5.56 -2.20 5.51
N CYS A 18 4.48 -1.49 5.15
CA CYS A 18 3.74 -1.76 3.92
C CYS A 18 4.56 -1.39 2.67
N GLU A 19 5.37 -0.33 2.70
CA GLU A 19 6.27 0.01 1.58
C GLU A 19 7.33 -1.09 1.36
N LYS A 20 7.88 -1.63 2.45
CA LYS A 20 8.79 -2.79 2.37
C LYS A 20 8.10 -4.03 1.77
N LEU A 21 6.85 -4.30 2.15
CA LEU A 21 6.06 -5.39 1.57
C LEU A 21 5.79 -5.16 0.09
N ARG A 22 5.36 -3.95 -0.29
CA ARG A 22 5.13 -3.54 -1.68
C ARG A 22 6.36 -3.78 -2.53
N GLN A 23 7.53 -3.38 -2.06
CA GLN A 23 8.79 -3.58 -2.75
C GLN A 23 9.12 -5.07 -2.89
N GLY A 24 9.05 -5.86 -1.81
CA GLY A 24 9.34 -7.29 -1.86
C GLY A 24 8.41 -8.07 -2.79
N PHE A 25 7.11 -7.76 -2.80
CA PHE A 25 6.17 -8.36 -3.74
C PHE A 25 6.39 -7.89 -5.19
N SER A 26 6.82 -6.65 -5.40
CA SER A 26 7.20 -6.17 -6.75
C SER A 26 8.44 -6.88 -7.30
N GLU A 27 9.40 -7.20 -6.44
CA GLU A 27 10.58 -8.00 -6.80
C GLU A 27 10.18 -9.42 -7.21
N ILE A 28 9.30 -10.07 -6.44
CA ILE A 28 8.76 -11.40 -6.77
C ILE A 28 7.98 -11.37 -8.08
N ALA A 29 7.12 -10.38 -8.31
CA ALA A 29 6.36 -10.23 -9.55
C ALA A 29 7.27 -10.09 -10.79
N SER A 30 8.44 -9.46 -10.62
CA SER A 30 9.41 -9.19 -11.67
C SER A 30 10.35 -10.36 -11.96
N ASP A 31 10.45 -11.35 -11.05
CA ASP A 31 11.32 -12.50 -11.22
C ASP A 31 10.68 -13.56 -12.14
N ASN A 32 11.24 -13.72 -13.34
CA ASN A 32 10.79 -14.71 -14.32
C ASN A 32 11.10 -16.17 -13.93
N SER A 33 11.89 -16.38 -12.87
CA SER A 33 12.18 -17.70 -12.30
C SER A 33 11.08 -18.16 -11.33
N THR A 34 10.22 -17.24 -10.90
CA THR A 34 9.10 -17.51 -10.01
C THR A 34 7.89 -18.02 -10.79
N ASP A 35 7.12 -18.92 -10.17
CA ASP A 35 5.88 -19.45 -10.71
C ASP A 35 4.92 -18.34 -11.20
N PRO A 36 4.31 -18.45 -12.40
CA PRO A 36 3.45 -17.41 -12.96
C PRO A 36 2.26 -17.01 -12.08
N GLU A 37 1.63 -17.96 -11.38
CA GLU A 37 0.50 -17.67 -10.48
C GLU A 37 1.00 -16.91 -9.25
N LEU A 38 2.15 -17.28 -8.70
CA LEU A 38 2.78 -16.58 -7.58
C LEU A 38 3.23 -15.17 -7.97
N ARG A 39 3.76 -14.98 -9.18
CA ARG A 39 4.12 -13.64 -9.70
C ARG A 39 2.90 -12.74 -9.82
N GLN A 40 1.79 -13.27 -10.32
CA GLN A 40 0.55 -12.51 -10.44
C GLN A 40 0.02 -12.13 -9.05
N ALA A 41 -0.05 -13.10 -8.12
CA ALA A 41 -0.48 -12.83 -6.75
C ALA A 41 0.42 -11.79 -6.05
N ALA A 42 1.72 -11.81 -6.30
CA ALA A 42 2.65 -10.81 -5.78
C ALA A 42 2.40 -9.43 -6.41
N ALA A 43 2.16 -9.36 -7.73
CA ALA A 43 1.79 -8.11 -8.39
C ALA A 43 0.49 -7.51 -7.81
N ASP A 44 -0.52 -8.34 -7.60
CA ASP A 44 -1.81 -7.92 -7.04
C ASP A 44 -1.66 -7.38 -5.60
N LEU A 45 -0.81 -8.01 -4.78
CA LEU A 45 -0.51 -7.53 -3.43
C LEU A 45 0.23 -6.19 -3.43
N ALA A 46 1.21 -6.02 -4.32
CA ALA A 46 1.93 -4.76 -4.45
C ALA A 46 0.99 -3.61 -4.89
N ASP A 47 0.10 -3.87 -5.86
CA ASP A 47 -0.89 -2.89 -6.32
C ASP A 47 -1.88 -2.51 -5.22
N ALA A 48 -2.38 -3.49 -4.47
CA ALA A 48 -3.31 -3.25 -3.36
C ALA A 48 -2.70 -2.32 -2.30
N ILE A 49 -1.42 -2.51 -1.94
CA ILE A 49 -0.72 -1.65 -0.98
C ILE A 49 -0.59 -0.22 -1.53
N GLU A 50 -0.19 -0.06 -2.80
CA GLU A 50 -0.11 1.25 -3.44
C GLU A 50 -1.49 1.95 -3.44
N HIS A 51 -2.55 1.21 -3.72
CA HIS A 51 -3.91 1.73 -3.75
C HIS A 51 -4.35 2.28 -2.39
N VAL A 52 -4.07 1.55 -1.30
CA VAL A 52 -4.37 2.03 0.07
C VAL A 52 -3.69 3.37 0.34
N PHE A 53 -2.41 3.51 0.01
CA PHE A 53 -1.68 4.76 0.22
C PHE A 53 -2.17 5.89 -0.66
N ARG A 54 -2.54 5.62 -1.91
CA ARG A 54 -3.12 6.61 -2.81
C ARG A 54 -4.44 7.16 -2.26
N VAL A 55 -5.31 6.28 -1.75
CA VAL A 55 -6.58 6.67 -1.13
C VAL A 55 -6.35 7.45 0.16
N ALA A 56 -5.43 7.01 1.02
CA ALA A 56 -5.09 7.72 2.25
C ALA A 56 -4.55 9.13 1.97
N ARG A 57 -3.70 9.28 0.95
CA ARG A 57 -3.21 10.58 0.50
C ARG A 57 -4.33 11.49 0.01
N TYR A 58 -5.29 10.96 -0.75
CA TYR A 58 -6.47 11.72 -1.19
C TYR A 58 -7.28 12.24 0.00
N ILE A 59 -7.53 11.37 0.99
CA ILE A 59 -8.27 11.75 2.21
C ILE A 59 -7.50 12.84 2.98
N ALA A 60 -6.18 12.71 3.13
CA ALA A 60 -5.34 13.70 3.80
C ALA A 60 -5.36 15.06 3.08
N ASP A 61 -5.26 15.08 1.75
CA ASP A 61 -5.34 16.32 0.95
C ASP A 61 -6.70 17.02 1.09
N LYS A 62 -7.79 16.25 1.18
CA LYS A 62 -9.13 16.81 1.38
C LYS A 62 -9.34 17.33 2.80
N SER A 63 -8.86 16.61 3.80
CA SER A 63 -9.02 16.98 5.21
C SER A 63 -8.13 18.15 5.63
N GLY A 64 -7.03 18.42 4.91
CA GLY A 64 -6.16 19.57 5.16
C GLY A 64 -6.56 20.86 4.43
N LYS A 65 -7.63 20.82 3.61
CA LYS A 65 -8.17 21.97 2.87
C LYS A 65 -9.41 22.59 3.53
N GLU A 66 -9.76 22.12 4.73
CA GLU A 66 -10.85 22.62 5.57
C GLU A 66 -10.34 23.58 6.65
#